data_AF-A0A6P1EH82-F1
#
_entry.id   AF-A0A6P1EH82-F1
#
_cell.length_a   1.000
_cell.length_b   1.000
_cell.length_c   1.000
_cell.angle_alpha   90.00
_cell.angle_beta   90.00
_cell.angle_gamma   90.00
#
_symmetry.space_group_name_H-M   'P 1'
#
loop_
_entity.id
_entity.type
_entity.pdbx_description
1 polymer ?
#
loop_
_entity_poly.entity_id
_entity_poly.type
_entity_poly.pdbx_seq_one_letter_code
_entity_poly.pdbx_strand_id
1 'polypeptide(L)'
;MVGLPETWQAITIGQLLSHTSGIADYDGDELTGRDGPFYVRRDFTEAELVQKVSQLPVEASPGETWSYRDANYLLLGAVIRSITGKFHGDILAEEIFGRLGMTASRVISDQEIVPHRAAGYERRGGTLYNQAWVSPTFNSTADGTQYLTGRDLKHWGRALCSALRPGSRYVGADVDTISGRRRGSRGRLRSRLVCPHPPIGSHRGA
;
A
#
# COMPACT_ATOMS: atom_id res chain seq x y z
N MET A 1 10.36 -7.14 14.10
CA MET A 1 8.99 -7.66 14.36
C MET A 1 9.07 -8.91 15.22
N VAL A 2 8.61 -8.87 16.48
CA VAL A 2 8.64 -10.03 17.39
C VAL A 2 7.32 -10.80 17.24
N GLY A 3 7.37 -12.14 17.21
CA GLY A 3 6.17 -12.99 17.24
C GLY A 3 5.57 -13.41 15.89
N LEU A 4 6.32 -13.34 14.78
CA LEU A 4 5.86 -13.86 13.49
C LEU A 4 5.84 -15.40 13.45
N PRO A 5 4.86 -16.04 12.80
CA PRO A 5 4.78 -17.49 12.61
C PRO A 5 6.02 -18.04 11.90
N GLU A 6 6.43 -19.24 12.29
CA GLU A 6 7.57 -19.92 11.65
C GLU A 6 7.34 -20.14 10.15
N THR A 7 6.09 -20.45 9.77
CA THR A 7 5.64 -20.63 8.38
C THR A 7 5.89 -19.42 7.50
N TRP A 8 6.03 -18.23 8.09
CA TRP A 8 6.23 -16.98 7.35
C TRP A 8 7.71 -16.61 7.20
N GLN A 9 8.65 -17.32 7.85
CA GLN A 9 10.07 -16.96 7.81
C GLN A 9 10.67 -16.98 6.40
N ALA A 10 10.11 -17.81 5.50
CA ALA A 10 10.53 -17.91 4.11
C ALA A 10 9.92 -16.84 3.20
N ILE A 11 8.91 -16.09 3.67
CA ILE A 11 8.23 -15.06 2.87
C ILE A 11 9.14 -13.84 2.71
N THR A 12 9.25 -13.38 1.47
CA THR A 12 10.08 -12.25 1.08
C THR A 12 9.28 -10.95 0.98
N ILE A 13 9.95 -9.80 1.12
CA ILE A 13 9.34 -8.49 0.82
C ILE A 13 8.88 -8.44 -0.63
N GLY A 14 9.66 -9.03 -1.55
CA GLY A 14 9.27 -9.13 -2.96
C GLY A 14 7.97 -9.90 -3.17
N GLN A 15 7.73 -10.97 -2.39
CA GLN A 15 6.49 -11.73 -2.45
C GLN A 15 5.30 -10.98 -1.84
N LEU A 16 5.50 -10.20 -0.77
CA LEU A 16 4.45 -9.29 -0.28
C LEU A 16 4.09 -8.25 -1.36
N LEU A 17 5.10 -7.55 -1.90
CA LEU A 17 4.92 -6.50 -2.92
C LEU A 17 4.26 -7.00 -4.20
N SER A 18 4.50 -8.26 -4.57
CA SER A 18 3.97 -8.88 -5.79
C SER A 18 2.71 -9.72 -5.57
N HIS A 19 2.17 -9.76 -4.35
CA HIS A 19 1.01 -10.57 -4.00
C HIS A 19 1.19 -12.08 -4.27
N THR A 20 2.37 -12.59 -3.96
CA THR A 20 2.75 -14.01 -4.10
C THR A 20 3.21 -14.62 -2.77
N SER A 21 2.79 -14.07 -1.64
CA SER A 21 3.17 -14.54 -0.30
C SER A 21 2.51 -15.86 0.09
N GLY A 22 1.32 -16.15 -0.45
CA GLY A 22 0.47 -17.27 -0.05
C GLY A 22 -0.32 -17.02 1.25
N ILE A 23 -0.19 -15.85 1.89
CA ILE A 23 -0.96 -15.50 3.10
C ILE A 23 -2.43 -15.27 2.71
N ALA A 24 -3.38 -15.85 3.46
CA ALA A 24 -4.81 -15.56 3.29
C ALA A 24 -5.13 -14.09 3.60
N ASP A 25 -6.26 -13.59 3.12
CA ASP A 25 -6.66 -12.21 3.42
C ASP A 25 -7.53 -12.10 4.67
N TYR A 26 -7.78 -10.86 5.09
CA TYR A 26 -8.76 -10.52 6.10
C TYR A 26 -10.02 -9.84 5.55
N ASP A 27 -10.27 -9.96 4.24
CA ASP A 27 -11.43 -9.37 3.58
C ASP A 27 -12.72 -10.21 3.77
N GLY A 28 -13.85 -9.65 3.38
CA GLY A 28 -15.15 -10.31 3.44
C GLY A 28 -15.93 -10.12 4.74
N ASP A 29 -17.26 -10.11 4.62
CA ASP A 29 -18.20 -9.77 5.71
C ASP A 29 -18.04 -10.65 6.96
N GLU A 30 -17.59 -11.91 6.82
CA GLU A 30 -17.35 -12.81 7.95
C GLU A 30 -16.13 -12.40 8.78
N LEU A 31 -15.11 -11.79 8.16
CA LEU A 31 -13.90 -11.34 8.82
C LEU A 31 -14.00 -9.88 9.27
N THR A 32 -14.60 -9.03 8.45
CA THR A 32 -14.70 -7.58 8.67
C THR A 32 -16.03 -7.11 9.28
N GLY A 33 -17.04 -8.00 9.35
CA GLY A 33 -18.34 -7.71 9.94
C GLY A 33 -18.31 -7.62 11.46
N ARG A 34 -19.49 -7.37 12.07
CA ARG A 34 -19.64 -7.11 13.52
C ARG A 34 -19.01 -8.18 14.41
N ASP A 35 -19.14 -9.44 14.00
CA ASP A 35 -18.69 -10.60 14.78
C ASP A 35 -17.34 -11.14 14.28
N GLY A 36 -16.77 -10.51 13.26
CA GLY A 36 -15.51 -10.92 12.64
C GLY A 36 -14.27 -10.44 13.42
N PRO A 37 -13.15 -11.17 13.32
CA PRO A 37 -11.91 -10.82 14.00
C PRO A 37 -11.32 -9.47 13.59
N PHE A 38 -11.68 -8.95 12.41
CA PHE A 38 -11.23 -7.67 11.85
C PHE A 38 -12.39 -6.68 11.72
N TYR A 39 -13.35 -6.71 12.66
CA TYR A 39 -14.50 -5.80 12.63
C TYR A 39 -14.09 -4.35 12.35
N VAL A 40 -14.42 -3.84 11.16
CA VAL A 40 -13.86 -2.57 10.63
C VAL A 40 -14.27 -1.34 11.42
N ARG A 41 -15.26 -1.46 12.32
CA ARG A 41 -15.68 -0.35 13.20
C ARG A 41 -15.02 -0.40 14.58
N ARG A 42 -14.14 -1.36 14.84
CA ARG A 42 -13.36 -1.43 16.07
C ARG A 42 -12.00 -0.78 15.84
N ASP A 43 -11.50 -0.11 16.88
CA ASP A 43 -10.12 0.38 16.87
C ASP A 43 -9.12 -0.75 17.13
N PHE A 44 -8.03 -0.73 16.38
CA PHE A 44 -6.89 -1.63 16.55
C PHE A 44 -5.58 -0.85 16.54
N THR A 45 -4.67 -1.27 17.40
CA THR A 45 -3.26 -0.92 17.24
C THR A 45 -2.66 -1.67 16.05
N GLU A 46 -1.60 -1.12 15.44
CA GLU A 46 -0.86 -1.81 14.38
C GLU A 46 -0.35 -3.19 14.84
N ALA A 47 0.05 -3.31 16.11
CA ALA A 47 0.50 -4.57 16.69
C ALA A 47 -0.63 -5.62 16.79
N GLU A 48 -1.84 -5.22 17.18
CA GLU A 48 -3.01 -6.11 17.19
C GLU A 48 -3.38 -6.58 15.79
N LEU A 49 -3.34 -5.69 14.79
CA LEU A 49 -3.61 -6.06 13.40
C LEU A 49 -2.56 -7.05 12.88
N VAL A 50 -1.27 -6.78 13.11
CA VAL A 50 -0.18 -7.71 12.74
C VAL A 50 -0.35 -9.06 13.44
N GLN A 51 -0.70 -9.06 14.73
CA GLN A 51 -0.95 -10.29 15.47
C GLN A 51 -2.12 -11.08 14.86
N LYS A 52 -3.23 -10.42 14.51
CA LYS A 52 -4.38 -11.08 13.89
C LYS A 52 -4.04 -11.61 12.50
N VAL A 53 -3.39 -10.80 11.66
CA VAL A 53 -2.93 -11.21 10.33
C VAL A 53 -1.98 -12.41 10.44
N SER A 54 -1.13 -12.45 11.48
CA SER A 54 -0.25 -13.60 11.75
C SER A 54 -0.96 -14.91 12.09
N GLN A 55 -2.26 -14.87 12.42
CA GLN A 55 -3.08 -16.06 12.67
C GLN A 55 -3.79 -16.55 11.41
N LEU A 56 -3.70 -15.81 10.30
CA LEU A 56 -4.27 -16.23 9.02
C LEU A 56 -3.49 -17.43 8.45
N PRO A 57 -4.19 -18.38 7.80
CA PRO A 57 -3.54 -19.52 7.18
C PRO A 57 -2.67 -19.08 5.99
N VAL A 58 -1.70 -19.93 5.66
CA VAL A 58 -0.96 -19.85 4.41
C VAL A 58 -1.62 -20.84 3.44
N GLU A 59 -2.23 -20.31 2.38
CA GLU A 59 -3.04 -21.06 1.41
C GLU A 59 -2.20 -21.64 0.26
N ALA A 60 -1.00 -21.10 0.03
CA ALA A 60 -0.08 -21.54 -1.01
C ALA A 60 1.37 -21.33 -0.58
N SER A 61 2.31 -22.05 -1.19
CA SER A 61 3.73 -21.85 -0.88
C SER A 61 4.18 -20.45 -1.36
N PRO A 62 5.11 -19.78 -0.67
CA PRO A 62 5.58 -18.46 -1.10
C PRO A 62 6.17 -18.49 -2.51
N GLY A 63 5.62 -17.66 -3.41
CA GLY A 63 6.02 -17.55 -4.82
C GLY A 63 5.28 -18.50 -5.77
N GLU A 64 4.44 -19.41 -5.25
CA GLU A 64 3.76 -20.44 -6.04
C GLU A 64 2.61 -19.86 -6.87
N THR A 65 1.76 -19.05 -6.25
CA THR A 65 0.57 -18.48 -6.89
C THR A 65 0.48 -16.97 -6.64
N TRP A 66 -0.16 -16.28 -7.56
CA TRP A 66 -0.55 -14.89 -7.39
C TRP A 66 -1.98 -14.83 -6.85
N SER A 67 -2.20 -14.08 -5.78
CA SER A 67 -3.54 -13.76 -5.26
C SER A 67 -3.47 -12.38 -4.60
N TYR A 68 -4.31 -11.44 -5.05
CA TYR A 68 -4.36 -10.11 -4.45
C TYR A 68 -4.79 -10.21 -2.99
N ARG A 69 -4.01 -9.61 -2.09
CA ARG A 69 -4.16 -9.73 -0.64
C ARG A 69 -3.79 -8.43 0.05
N ASP A 70 -4.73 -7.81 0.75
CA ASP A 70 -4.51 -6.57 1.51
C ASP A 70 -3.61 -6.82 2.73
N ALA A 71 -3.69 -8.02 3.32
CA ALA A 71 -2.75 -8.53 4.33
C ALA A 71 -1.28 -8.29 3.99
N ASN A 72 -0.89 -8.39 2.71
CA ASN A 72 0.49 -8.17 2.30
C ASN A 72 0.93 -6.71 2.50
N TYR A 73 0.07 -5.74 2.16
CA TYR A 73 0.41 -4.33 2.29
C TYR A 73 0.28 -3.83 3.71
N LEU A 74 -0.66 -4.36 4.50
CA LEU A 74 -0.68 -4.14 5.96
C LEU A 74 0.66 -4.54 6.59
N LEU A 75 1.16 -5.73 6.27
CA LEU A 75 2.45 -6.20 6.76
C LEU A 75 3.62 -5.35 6.25
N LEU A 76 3.60 -4.87 5.01
CA LEU A 76 4.61 -3.95 4.49
C LEU A 76 4.63 -2.62 5.28
N GLY A 77 3.47 -2.09 5.67
CA GLY A 77 3.39 -0.94 6.56
C GLY A 77 4.09 -1.18 7.91
N ALA A 78 3.83 -2.34 8.52
CA ALA A 78 4.48 -2.75 9.77
C ALA A 78 5.99 -3.00 9.62
N VAL A 79 6.44 -3.52 8.46
CA VAL A 79 7.87 -3.66 8.13
C VAL A 79 8.53 -2.28 8.03
N ILE A 80 7.91 -1.32 7.36
CA ILE A 80 8.41 0.07 7.29
C ILE A 80 8.57 0.64 8.69
N ARG A 81 7.55 0.50 9.56
CA ARG A 81 7.65 0.97 10.94
C ARG A 81 8.75 0.25 11.72
N SER A 82 8.85 -1.08 11.59
CA SER A 82 9.87 -1.87 12.30
C SER A 82 11.30 -1.49 11.90
N ILE A 83 11.52 -1.01 10.68
CA ILE A 83 12.85 -0.62 10.18
C ILE A 83 13.16 0.84 10.49
N THR A 84 12.18 1.72 10.30
CA THR A 84 12.39 3.18 10.34
C THR A 84 12.01 3.83 11.66
N GLY A 85 11.18 3.16 12.46
CA GLY A 85 10.51 3.76 13.63
C GLY A 85 9.39 4.75 13.27
N LYS A 86 9.15 5.02 11.98
CA LYS A 86 8.18 6.00 11.49
C LYS A 86 6.91 5.32 10.99
N PHE A 87 5.79 6.07 11.01
CA PHE A 87 4.58 5.63 10.32
C PHE A 87 4.79 5.67 8.81
N HIS A 88 4.24 4.70 8.07
CA HIS A 88 4.40 4.63 6.63
C HIS A 88 3.86 5.89 5.92
N GLY A 89 2.80 6.51 6.46
CA GLY A 89 2.24 7.75 5.96
C GLY A 89 3.21 8.93 6.02
N ASP A 90 4.03 9.01 7.07
CA ASP A 90 5.05 10.05 7.20
C ASP A 90 6.15 9.87 6.15
N ILE A 91 6.55 8.61 5.91
CA ILE A 91 7.51 8.29 4.84
C ILE A 91 6.94 8.65 3.48
N LEU A 92 5.67 8.35 3.19
CA LEU A 92 5.02 8.74 1.94
C LEU A 92 4.97 10.26 1.78
N ALA A 93 4.64 10.99 2.84
CA ALA A 93 4.60 12.44 2.83
C ALA A 93 5.98 13.06 2.55
N GLU A 94 7.03 12.58 3.21
CA GLU A 94 8.41 13.07 3.07
C GLU A 94 9.04 12.67 1.73
N GLU A 95 8.99 11.38 1.39
CA GLU A 95 9.81 10.80 0.32
C GLU A 95 9.12 10.77 -1.04
N ILE A 96 7.78 10.78 -1.07
CA ILE A 96 7.01 10.72 -2.31
C ILE A 96 6.24 12.03 -2.52
N PHE A 97 5.29 12.36 -1.65
CA PHE A 97 4.37 13.45 -1.90
C PHE A 97 5.09 14.80 -1.94
N GLY A 98 5.92 15.08 -0.93
CA GLY A 98 6.72 16.31 -0.86
C GLY A 98 7.69 16.44 -2.04
N ARG A 99 8.44 15.38 -2.36
CA ARG A 99 9.45 15.41 -3.44
C ARG A 99 8.84 15.57 -4.84
N LEU A 100 7.64 15.04 -5.05
CA LEU A 100 6.96 15.10 -6.34
C LEU A 100 6.03 16.31 -6.48
N GLY A 101 5.88 17.11 -5.42
CA GLY A 101 4.97 18.25 -5.38
C GLY A 101 3.49 17.84 -5.36
N MET A 102 3.17 16.67 -4.79
CA MET A 102 1.81 16.16 -4.62
C MET A 102 1.18 16.77 -3.36
N THR A 103 0.90 18.07 -3.38
CA THR A 103 0.57 18.85 -2.17
C THR A 103 -0.81 18.57 -1.60
N ALA A 104 -1.69 17.88 -2.31
CA ALA A 104 -3.01 17.51 -1.81
C ALA A 104 -3.06 16.07 -1.24
N SER A 105 -2.12 15.23 -1.66
CA SER A 105 -2.03 13.82 -1.30
C SER A 105 -1.62 13.62 0.16
N ARG A 106 -2.31 12.71 0.85
CA ARG A 106 -2.14 12.45 2.29
C ARG A 106 -2.73 11.10 2.69
N VAL A 107 -2.38 10.60 3.87
CA VAL A 107 -3.12 9.51 4.52
C VAL A 107 -4.51 10.00 4.95
N ILE A 108 -5.48 9.10 4.98
CA ILE A 108 -6.85 9.39 5.42
C ILE A 108 -6.86 9.96 6.84
N SER A 109 -7.70 10.98 7.05
CA SER A 109 -8.02 11.52 8.36
C SER A 109 -9.51 11.83 8.44
N ASP A 110 -10.14 11.29 9.48
CA ASP A 110 -11.55 11.54 9.79
C ASP A 110 -11.74 12.78 10.66
N GLN A 111 -10.66 13.30 11.27
CA GLN A 111 -10.69 14.49 12.14
C GLN A 111 -10.42 15.77 11.35
N GLU A 112 -9.58 15.70 10.32
CA GLU A 112 -9.24 16.87 9.52
C GLU A 112 -10.37 17.26 8.57
N ILE A 113 -10.65 18.56 8.49
CA ILE A 113 -11.46 19.11 7.40
C ILE A 113 -10.57 19.19 6.16
N VAL A 114 -10.77 18.28 5.21
CA VAL A 114 -10.02 18.24 3.95
C VAL A 114 -10.83 18.95 2.84
N PRO A 115 -10.37 20.12 2.35
CA PRO A 115 -11.06 20.82 1.27
C PRO A 115 -11.13 19.98 0.01
N HIS A 116 -12.26 20.05 -0.71
CA HIS A 116 -12.47 19.32 -1.96
C HIS A 116 -12.39 17.78 -1.85
N ARG A 117 -12.47 17.22 -0.63
CA ARG A 117 -12.61 15.77 -0.43
C ARG A 117 -13.99 15.32 -0.88
N ALA A 118 -14.04 14.32 -1.76
CA ALA A 118 -15.27 13.65 -2.13
C ALA A 118 -15.80 12.81 -0.95
N ALA A 119 -17.12 12.80 -0.76
CA ALA A 119 -17.77 11.78 0.07
C ALA A 119 -17.82 10.45 -0.70
N GLY A 120 -17.64 9.35 0.00
CA GLY A 120 -17.84 8.02 -0.58
C GLY A 120 -19.29 7.56 -0.43
N TYR A 121 -19.76 6.82 -1.43
CA TYR A 121 -21.13 6.34 -1.52
C TYR A 121 -21.16 4.89 -1.98
N GLU A 122 -22.17 4.15 -1.51
CA GLU A 122 -22.43 2.77 -1.90
C GLU A 122 -23.86 2.62 -2.42
N ARG A 123 -24.07 1.75 -3.41
CA ARG A 123 -25.39 1.47 -3.97
C ARG A 123 -25.92 0.16 -3.41
N ARG A 124 -27.06 0.22 -2.70
CA ARG A 124 -27.74 -0.94 -2.12
C ARG A 124 -29.18 -1.00 -2.62
N GLY A 125 -29.52 -2.07 -3.34
CA GLY A 125 -30.86 -2.25 -3.92
C GLY A 125 -31.29 -1.10 -4.85
N GLY A 126 -30.37 -0.51 -5.60
CA GLY A 126 -30.63 0.63 -6.48
C GLY A 126 -30.57 2.01 -5.81
N THR A 127 -30.64 2.09 -4.48
CA THR A 127 -30.56 3.35 -3.72
C THR A 127 -29.12 3.68 -3.35
N LEU A 128 -28.76 4.97 -3.41
CA LEU A 128 -27.44 5.47 -3.04
C LEU A 128 -27.42 5.84 -1.55
N TYR A 129 -26.42 5.36 -0.82
CA TYR A 129 -26.16 5.68 0.59
C TYR A 129 -24.75 6.22 0.75
N ASN A 130 -24.51 7.03 1.79
CA ASN A 130 -23.13 7.28 2.22
C ASN A 130 -22.48 5.95 2.59
N GLN A 131 -21.17 5.86 2.34
CA GLN A 131 -20.37 4.70 2.71
C GLN A 131 -20.50 4.39 4.21
N ALA A 132 -20.43 3.11 4.56
CA ALA A 132 -20.33 2.69 5.95
C ALA A 132 -19.09 3.31 6.61
N TRP A 133 -19.23 3.71 7.87
CA TRP A 133 -18.11 4.18 8.67
C TRP A 133 -17.14 3.03 8.98
N VAL A 134 -15.84 3.33 8.92
CA VAL A 134 -14.69 2.47 9.24
C VAL A 134 -13.84 3.21 10.27
N SER A 135 -13.28 2.48 11.23
CA SER A 135 -12.41 3.04 12.27
C SER A 135 -11.23 3.80 11.65
N PRO A 136 -10.86 4.98 12.16
CA PRO A 136 -9.65 5.69 11.74
C PRO A 136 -8.38 4.87 11.89
N THR A 137 -8.31 4.00 12.91
CA THR A 137 -7.14 3.14 13.12
C THR A 137 -7.06 2.01 12.10
N PHE A 138 -8.22 1.51 11.65
CA PHE A 138 -8.28 0.55 10.53
C PHE A 138 -7.98 1.26 9.20
N ASN A 139 -8.48 2.48 9.01
CA ASN A 139 -8.13 3.40 7.92
C ASN A 139 -6.72 4.01 8.04
N SER A 140 -5.79 3.34 8.71
CA SER A 140 -4.37 3.76 8.81
C SER A 140 -3.38 2.68 8.38
N THR A 141 -3.86 1.56 7.84
CA THR A 141 -3.03 0.48 7.26
C THR A 141 -2.48 0.86 5.88
N ALA A 142 -1.36 0.27 5.47
CA ALA A 142 -0.69 0.64 4.21
C ALA A 142 -1.33 0.00 2.94
N ASP A 143 -2.48 -0.65 3.08
CA ASP A 143 -3.23 -1.39 2.06
C ASP A 143 -4.21 -0.55 1.22
N GLY A 144 -4.56 0.66 1.65
CA GLY A 144 -5.46 1.49 0.82
C GLY A 144 -5.78 2.89 1.34
N THR A 145 -5.08 3.38 2.35
CA THR A 145 -5.57 4.47 3.20
C THR A 145 -5.06 5.87 2.82
N GLN A 146 -5.13 6.24 1.54
CA GLN A 146 -4.68 7.56 1.07
C GLN A 146 -5.76 8.35 0.32
N TYR A 147 -5.80 9.66 0.54
CA TYR A 147 -6.47 10.61 -0.35
C TYR A 147 -5.48 11.09 -1.41
N LEU A 148 -5.94 11.08 -2.66
CA LEU A 148 -5.17 11.51 -3.82
C LEU A 148 -6.03 12.43 -4.70
N THR A 149 -5.37 13.21 -5.55
CA THR A 149 -6.06 13.99 -6.60
C THR A 149 -5.56 13.56 -7.97
N GLY A 150 -6.38 13.75 -9.01
CA GLY A 150 -5.95 13.49 -10.39
C GLY A 150 -4.73 14.34 -10.80
N ARG A 151 -4.58 15.54 -10.22
CA ARG A 151 -3.40 16.40 -10.43
C ARG A 151 -2.16 15.74 -9.83
N ASP A 152 -2.23 15.29 -8.59
CA ASP A 152 -1.09 14.67 -7.90
C ASP A 152 -0.72 13.33 -8.51
N LEU A 153 -1.70 12.53 -8.93
CA LEU A 153 -1.46 11.28 -9.66
C LEU A 153 -0.72 11.51 -10.99
N LYS A 154 -0.88 12.67 -11.63
CA LYS A 154 -0.08 13.05 -12.80
C LYS A 154 1.39 13.32 -12.44
N HIS A 155 1.67 13.92 -11.29
CA HIS A 155 3.04 14.09 -10.79
C HIS A 155 3.69 12.74 -10.51
N TRP A 156 2.98 11.86 -9.78
CA TRP A 156 3.38 10.48 -9.56
C TRP A 156 3.66 9.76 -10.89
N GLY A 157 2.74 9.84 -11.85
CA GLY A 157 2.83 9.11 -13.13
C GLY A 157 4.06 9.50 -13.94
N ARG A 158 4.37 10.79 -13.98
CA ARG A 158 5.58 11.30 -14.61
C ARG A 158 6.85 10.81 -13.93
N ALA A 159 6.87 10.82 -12.60
CA ALA A 159 8.01 10.36 -11.82
C ALA A 159 8.28 8.86 -12.02
N LEU A 160 7.24 8.02 -11.92
CA LEU A 160 7.35 6.59 -12.18
C LEU A 160 7.84 6.33 -13.61
N CYS A 161 7.23 7.00 -14.59
CA CYS A 161 7.63 6.88 -15.99
C CYS A 161 9.10 7.23 -16.23
N SER A 162 9.64 8.20 -15.49
CA SER A 162 11.07 8.54 -15.54
C SER A 162 11.92 7.46 -14.85
N ALA A 163 11.49 6.99 -13.69
CA ALA A 163 12.22 5.98 -12.90
C ALA A 163 12.29 4.62 -13.60
N LEU A 164 11.29 4.24 -14.38
CA LEU A 164 11.21 2.94 -15.05
C LEU A 164 11.79 2.91 -16.47
N ARG A 165 12.39 4.02 -16.92
CA ARG A 165 13.06 4.06 -18.24
C ARG A 165 14.20 3.04 -18.32
N PRO A 166 14.41 2.42 -19.49
CA PRO A 166 15.57 1.56 -19.72
C PRO A 166 16.87 2.28 -19.34
N GLY A 167 17.69 1.65 -18.48
CA GLY A 167 18.96 2.22 -18.03
C GLY A 167 18.90 2.94 -16.68
N SER A 168 17.70 3.23 -16.15
CA SER A 168 17.52 3.74 -14.79
C SER A 168 18.01 2.72 -13.75
N ARG A 169 18.79 3.19 -12.78
CA ARG A 169 19.19 2.39 -11.61
C ARG A 169 18.06 2.43 -10.59
N TYR A 170 17.66 1.28 -10.08
CA TYR A 170 16.87 1.20 -8.86
C TYR A 170 17.75 0.66 -7.75
N VAL A 171 17.59 1.19 -6.54
CA VAL A 171 18.22 0.64 -5.34
C VAL A 171 17.23 -0.38 -4.79
N GLY A 172 17.53 -1.67 -4.92
CA GLY A 172 16.79 -2.70 -4.19
C GLY A 172 16.95 -2.43 -2.68
N ALA A 173 15.86 -2.51 -1.92
CA ALA A 173 15.95 -2.45 -0.47
C ALA A 173 16.64 -3.71 0.04
N ASP A 174 17.66 -3.56 0.90
CA ASP A 174 18.46 -4.63 1.52
C ASP A 174 17.68 -5.41 2.61
N VAL A 175 16.43 -5.77 2.34
CA VAL A 175 15.60 -6.58 3.21
C VAL A 175 14.88 -7.62 2.36
N ASP A 176 15.36 -8.85 2.42
CA ASP A 176 14.84 -9.92 1.57
C ASP A 176 13.63 -10.58 2.20
N THR A 177 13.66 -10.87 3.51
CA THR A 177 12.56 -11.54 4.21
C THR A 177 11.79 -10.60 5.12
N ILE A 178 10.52 -10.90 5.36
CA ILE A 178 9.68 -10.15 6.31
C ILE A 178 10.24 -10.16 7.74
N SER A 179 11.07 -11.18 8.05
CA SER A 179 11.80 -11.33 9.31
C SER A 179 13.08 -10.49 9.40
N GLY A 180 13.44 -9.75 8.35
CA GLY A 180 14.59 -8.84 8.35
C GLY A 180 15.94 -9.50 8.03
N ARG A 181 15.99 -10.74 7.51
CA ARG A 181 17.25 -11.36 7.08
C ARG A 181 17.74 -10.72 5.77
N ARG A 182 19.04 -10.42 5.72
CA ARG A 182 19.69 -9.77 4.57
C ARG A 182 20.32 -10.80 3.63
N ARG A 183 20.06 -10.70 2.33
CA ARG A 183 20.93 -11.20 1.27
C ARG A 183 21.07 -10.08 0.24
N GLY A 184 22.29 -9.81 -0.20
CA GLY A 184 22.53 -8.71 -1.14
C GLY A 184 22.09 -9.11 -2.54
N SER A 185 21.28 -8.28 -3.22
CA SER A 185 21.08 -8.39 -4.66
C SER A 185 21.03 -7.01 -5.33
N ARG A 186 21.77 -6.86 -6.44
CA ARG A 186 21.75 -5.67 -7.32
C ARG A 186 21.22 -6.10 -8.69
N GLY A 187 20.29 -5.33 -9.27
CA GLY A 187 19.70 -5.61 -10.58
C GLY A 187 19.48 -4.35 -11.42
N ARG A 188 19.17 -4.52 -12.71
CA ARG A 188 18.68 -3.46 -13.61
C ARG A 188 17.25 -3.77 -14.02
N LEU A 189 16.38 -2.77 -14.01
CA LEU A 189 15.02 -2.90 -14.51
C LEU A 189 15.02 -3.19 -16.02
N ARG A 190 14.32 -4.25 -16.41
CA ARG A 190 13.96 -4.56 -17.80
C ARG A 190 12.48 -4.27 -18.01
N SER A 191 12.05 -3.02 -17.83
CA SER A 191 10.64 -2.64 -18.06
C SER A 191 10.44 -2.12 -19.49
N ARG A 192 9.31 -2.46 -20.12
CA ARG A 192 8.80 -1.85 -21.36
C ARG A 192 7.51 -1.09 -21.06
N LEU A 193 7.56 -0.11 -20.16
CA LEU A 193 6.43 0.81 -19.99
C LEU A 193 6.48 1.88 -21.08
N VAL A 194 5.43 1.97 -21.87
CA VAL A 194 5.23 3.03 -22.87
C VAL A 194 4.61 4.22 -22.16
N CYS A 195 5.42 5.25 -21.93
CA CYS A 195 4.97 6.48 -21.28
C CYS A 195 4.54 7.50 -22.33
N PRO A 196 3.37 8.14 -22.17
CA PRO A 196 2.92 9.16 -23.11
C PRO A 196 3.92 10.33 -23.17
N HIS A 197 4.33 10.71 -24.37
CA HIS A 197 5.14 11.91 -24.55
C HIS A 197 4.32 13.15 -24.19
N PRO A 198 4.89 14.14 -23.48
CA PRO A 198 4.24 15.45 -23.39
C PRO A 198 4.10 16.00 -24.82
N PRO A 199 2.99 16.70 -25.15
CA PRO A 199 2.90 17.39 -26.42
C PRO A 199 4.07 18.38 -26.48
N ILE A 200 4.92 18.22 -27.49
CA ILE A 200 5.95 19.20 -27.81
C ILE A 200 5.19 20.43 -28.28
N GLY A 201 4.98 21.40 -27.38
CA GLY A 201 4.45 22.70 -27.75
C GLY A 201 5.47 23.41 -28.61
N SER A 202 5.27 23.43 -29.93
CA SER A 202 5.86 24.46 -30.77
C SER A 202 4.94 25.67 -30.75
N HIS A 203 5.20 26.59 -29.82
CA HIS A 203 5.01 27.99 -30.15
C HIS A 203 5.98 28.33 -31.29
N ARG A 204 5.43 28.57 -32.48
CA ARG A 204 5.96 29.55 -33.42
C ARG A 204 4.78 30.39 -33.88
N GLY A 205 4.87 31.68 -33.64
CA GLY A 205 3.86 32.63 -34.06
C GLY A 205 3.77 32.77 -35.57
N ALA A 206 2.59 33.16 -36.00
CA ALA A 206 2.33 34.23 -36.95
C ALA A 206 0.95 34.80 -36.58
#